data_AF-A0AB39MRP4-F1
#
_entry.id   AF-A0AB39MRP4-F1
#
_cell.length_a   1.000
_cell.length_b   1.000
_cell.length_c   1.000
_cell.angle_alpha   90.00
_cell.angle_beta   90.00
_cell.angle_gamma   90.00
#
_symmetry.space_group_name_H-M   'P 1'
#
loop_
_entity.id
_entity.type
_entity.pdbx_description
1 polymer ?
#
loop_
_entity_poly.entity_id
_entity_poly.type
_entity_poly.pdbx_seq_one_letter_code
_entity_poly.pdbx_strand_id
1 'polypeptide(L)'
;MARIARAVRPRLERAAKSVKPQVTRLDQAVRPRVSRLTQAVSPKVARLVASVSPQVAKVPRPDRTWQFTAVAATAGMALTAVVVTAAGPWDSSGQRTAERDRAVALEQSGGVDHGRNSDTSAKAPRPAPSAASVLVGLGGSANTVKSAPTGTALADVLTPLLGDAALGTRHTAAVVDISTGKRLYGVGVDDALTPASTTKIATAVAALSAMGPDHRLTTRAALEPDTKELVLVGGGDPTLTAHQDAEGWASLRTLADKTAVTLKKRGMSDVTLSYDTTLYAGPELHPIGENENLAPVSALMADEGRTDDSSSGQVKRVTDPAAEAAKKFAGFLKKQGITTTSPGPSKATGRADTLATVTSPPLSDIVERMLTNSDNDIAEALARQTAVATGKRADFDGGAAAIAAQLTKLHLPLKGTAFNDGSGLNRDDRLTADLLTALLVKAGDPAHPELRPVLTGLPIAAFTGTLTTRYTDATGAAGVVRAKTGTLTGVNTLAGTVVDKDGQLLAFAFMASDTTNTLEAQAALDHTATALAACGCS
;
A
#
# COMPACT_ATOMS: atom_id res chain seq x y z
N MET A 1 -47.53 9.93 -31.08
CA MET A 1 -46.77 8.65 -31.02
C MET A 1 -46.16 8.20 -32.36
N ALA A 2 -46.80 8.39 -33.53
CA ALA A 2 -46.28 7.89 -34.82
C ALA A 2 -45.04 8.63 -35.42
N ARG A 3 -44.68 9.83 -34.94
CA ARG A 3 -43.49 10.59 -35.41
C ARG A 3 -42.19 10.18 -34.71
N ILE A 4 -42.24 9.76 -33.44
CA ILE A 4 -41.06 9.31 -32.67
C ILE A 4 -40.60 7.92 -33.14
N ALA A 5 -41.56 7.02 -33.43
CA ALA A 5 -41.25 5.68 -33.95
C ALA A 5 -40.52 5.72 -35.31
N ARG A 6 -40.78 6.74 -36.14
CA ARG A 6 -40.12 6.92 -37.45
C ARG A 6 -38.69 7.48 -37.34
N ALA A 7 -38.37 8.20 -36.27
CA ALA A 7 -37.04 8.78 -36.03
C ALA A 7 -36.04 7.79 -35.39
N VAL A 8 -36.54 6.82 -34.60
CA VAL A 8 -35.70 5.90 -33.82
C VAL A 8 -35.37 4.60 -34.57
N ARG A 9 -36.26 4.14 -35.46
CA ARG A 9 -36.10 2.90 -36.23
C ARG A 9 -34.75 2.78 -37.00
N PRO A 10 -34.28 3.79 -37.76
CA PRO A 10 -33.00 3.67 -38.47
C PRO A 10 -31.75 3.74 -37.57
N ARG A 11 -31.88 4.13 -36.29
CA ARG A 11 -30.79 4.06 -35.30
C ARG A 11 -30.73 2.70 -34.62
N LEU A 12 -31.88 2.10 -34.30
CA LEU A 12 -31.97 0.74 -33.77
C LEU A 12 -31.54 -0.31 -34.81
N GLU A 13 -31.87 -0.12 -36.09
CA GLU A 13 -31.42 -1.02 -37.16
C GLU A 13 -29.90 -0.93 -37.40
N ARG A 14 -29.29 0.25 -37.20
CA ARG A 14 -27.83 0.42 -37.25
C ARG A 14 -27.13 -0.23 -36.06
N ALA A 15 -27.68 -0.07 -34.84
CA ALA A 15 -27.16 -0.73 -33.65
C ALA A 15 -27.29 -2.27 -33.77
N ALA A 16 -28.42 -2.76 -34.27
CA ALA A 16 -28.62 -4.19 -34.52
C ALA A 16 -27.64 -4.74 -35.58
N LYS A 17 -27.34 -3.97 -36.64
CA LYS A 17 -26.35 -4.37 -37.66
C LYS A 17 -24.89 -4.33 -37.17
N SER A 18 -24.55 -3.52 -36.17
CA SER A 18 -23.18 -3.51 -35.60
C SER A 18 -22.97 -4.56 -34.52
N VAL A 19 -24.00 -4.89 -33.74
CA VAL A 19 -23.92 -5.83 -32.61
C VAL A 19 -24.04 -7.28 -33.07
N LYS A 20 -24.90 -7.58 -34.06
CA LYS A 20 -25.16 -8.95 -34.50
C LYS A 20 -23.90 -9.69 -34.99
N PRO A 21 -22.98 -9.10 -35.78
CA PRO A 21 -21.73 -9.77 -36.18
C PRO A 21 -20.79 -10.04 -35.00
N GLN A 22 -20.79 -9.19 -33.97
CA GLN A 22 -19.93 -9.33 -32.79
C GLN A 22 -20.44 -10.44 -31.87
N VAL A 23 -21.75 -10.54 -31.68
CA VAL A 23 -22.38 -11.63 -30.92
C VAL A 23 -22.21 -12.97 -31.64
N THR A 24 -22.35 -13.02 -32.97
CA THR A 24 -22.12 -14.26 -33.73
C THR A 24 -20.65 -14.69 -33.71
N ARG A 25 -19.68 -13.75 -33.71
CA ARG A 25 -18.25 -14.08 -33.55
C ARG A 25 -17.91 -14.58 -32.14
N LEU A 26 -18.51 -13.99 -31.11
CA LEU A 26 -18.38 -14.47 -29.73
C LEU A 26 -18.97 -15.88 -29.57
N ASP A 27 -20.15 -16.15 -30.12
CA ASP A 27 -20.76 -17.48 -30.07
C ASP A 27 -19.91 -18.51 -30.85
N GLN A 28 -19.43 -18.16 -32.05
CA GLN A 28 -18.54 -19.03 -32.84
C GLN A 28 -17.16 -19.27 -32.21
N ALA A 29 -16.63 -18.33 -31.42
CA ALA A 29 -15.37 -18.49 -30.71
C ALA A 29 -15.50 -19.32 -29.42
N VAL A 30 -16.64 -19.20 -28.73
CA VAL A 30 -16.87 -19.82 -27.41
C VAL A 30 -17.41 -21.24 -27.54
N ARG A 31 -18.32 -21.51 -28.46
CA ARG A 31 -19.02 -22.80 -28.60
C ARG A 31 -18.09 -24.00 -28.85
N PRO A 32 -17.03 -23.91 -29.69
CA PRO A 32 -16.08 -25.01 -29.87
C PRO A 32 -15.24 -25.28 -28.62
N ARG A 33 -14.96 -24.24 -27.81
CA ARG A 33 -14.13 -24.34 -26.60
C ARG A 33 -14.91 -24.94 -25.44
N VAL A 34 -16.17 -24.56 -25.27
CA VAL A 34 -17.09 -25.17 -24.28
C VAL A 34 -17.34 -26.65 -24.62
N SER A 35 -17.50 -26.99 -25.91
CA SER A 35 -17.68 -28.38 -26.34
C SER A 35 -16.45 -29.26 -26.12
N ARG A 36 -15.23 -28.72 -26.24
CA ARG A 36 -14.00 -29.46 -25.93
C ARG A 36 -13.82 -29.65 -24.42
N LEU A 37 -14.21 -28.66 -23.61
CA LEU A 37 -14.17 -28.76 -22.16
C LEU A 37 -15.16 -29.82 -21.64
N THR A 38 -16.38 -29.87 -22.16
CA THR A 38 -17.39 -30.86 -21.75
C THR A 38 -17.00 -32.29 -22.15
N GLN A 39 -16.35 -32.48 -23.31
CA GLN A 39 -15.84 -33.79 -23.75
C GLN A 39 -14.60 -34.25 -22.97
N ALA A 40 -13.74 -33.34 -22.53
CA ALA A 40 -12.54 -33.68 -21.76
C ALA A 40 -12.84 -33.97 -20.26
N VAL A 41 -13.88 -33.36 -19.71
CA VAL A 41 -14.19 -33.40 -18.27
C VAL A 41 -15.18 -34.52 -17.90
N SER A 42 -16.16 -34.83 -18.76
CA SER A 42 -17.19 -35.85 -18.49
C SER A 42 -16.65 -37.23 -18.09
N PRO A 43 -15.66 -37.83 -18.79
CA PRO A 43 -15.17 -39.16 -18.42
C PRO A 43 -14.31 -39.17 -17.15
N LYS A 44 -13.70 -38.03 -16.77
CA LYS A 44 -12.89 -37.91 -15.55
C LYS A 44 -13.76 -37.74 -14.30
N VAL A 45 -14.87 -37.01 -14.41
CA VAL A 45 -15.87 -36.88 -13.35
C VAL A 45 -16.61 -38.20 -13.13
N ALA A 46 -16.96 -38.93 -14.21
CA ALA A 46 -17.58 -40.25 -14.10
C ALA A 46 -16.69 -41.28 -13.37
N ARG A 47 -15.36 -41.25 -13.59
CA ARG A 47 -14.40 -42.09 -12.85
C ARG A 47 -14.28 -41.72 -11.38
N LEU A 48 -14.36 -40.42 -11.05
CA LEU A 48 -14.28 -39.95 -9.66
C LEU A 48 -15.53 -40.33 -8.84
N VAL A 49 -16.70 -40.34 -9.48
CA VAL A 49 -17.97 -40.77 -8.85
C VAL A 49 -18.01 -42.29 -8.67
N ALA A 50 -17.45 -43.05 -9.62
CA ALA A 50 -17.35 -44.52 -9.52
C ALA A 50 -16.36 -45.00 -8.45
N SER A 51 -15.31 -44.23 -8.12
CA SER A 51 -14.33 -44.59 -7.09
C SER A 51 -14.79 -44.35 -5.65
N VAL A 52 -15.96 -43.74 -5.43
CA VAL A 52 -16.49 -43.40 -4.08
C VAL A 52 -17.66 -44.31 -3.67
N SER A 53 -18.11 -45.22 -4.53
CA SER A 53 -19.10 -46.25 -4.19
C SER A 53 -18.40 -47.62 -4.15
N PRO A 54 -17.85 -48.05 -2.99
CA PRO A 54 -18.70 -48.64 -1.95
C PRO A 54 -18.09 -48.58 -0.52
N GLN A 55 -18.56 -47.70 0.37
CA GLN A 55 -18.31 -47.86 1.82
C GLN A 55 -19.46 -47.43 2.74
N VAL A 56 -20.68 -47.27 2.21
CA VAL A 56 -21.85 -46.95 3.06
C VAL A 56 -22.87 -48.08 2.97
N ALA A 57 -22.57 -49.18 3.65
CA ALA A 57 -23.57 -50.17 4.01
C ALA A 57 -23.37 -50.56 5.48
N LYS A 58 -24.42 -50.32 6.28
CA LYS A 58 -24.62 -50.66 7.70
C LYS A 58 -24.09 -49.67 8.74
N VAL A 59 -24.83 -48.58 8.96
CA VAL A 59 -25.05 -48.00 10.31
C VAL A 59 -26.48 -47.43 10.37
N PRO A 60 -27.27 -47.64 11.45
CA PRO A 60 -28.64 -47.13 11.56
C PRO A 60 -28.67 -45.61 11.83
N ARG A 61 -29.69 -44.92 11.32
CA ARG A 61 -29.93 -43.46 11.48
C ARG A 61 -29.96 -43.04 12.96
N PRO A 62 -29.43 -41.85 13.31
CA PRO A 62 -30.30 -40.65 13.32
C PRO A 62 -29.65 -39.32 12.84
N ASP A 63 -30.52 -38.32 12.69
CA ASP A 63 -30.36 -36.86 12.50
C ASP A 63 -29.96 -36.27 11.13
N ARG A 64 -30.93 -35.53 10.55
CA ARG A 64 -30.90 -34.80 9.27
C ARG A 64 -29.75 -33.79 9.14
N THR A 65 -29.11 -33.41 10.23
CA THR A 65 -28.07 -32.37 10.28
C THR A 65 -26.80 -32.75 9.52
N TRP A 66 -26.41 -34.03 9.55
CA TRP A 66 -25.20 -34.51 8.87
C TRP A 66 -25.34 -34.53 7.34
N GLN A 67 -26.56 -34.70 6.83
CA GLN A 67 -26.84 -34.65 5.40
C GLN A 67 -26.65 -33.25 4.83
N PHE A 68 -27.01 -32.20 5.58
CA PHE A 68 -26.81 -30.82 5.13
C PHE A 68 -25.35 -30.39 5.16
N THR A 69 -24.57 -30.79 6.18
CA THR A 69 -23.12 -30.51 6.24
C THR A 69 -22.35 -31.28 5.17
N ALA A 70 -22.68 -32.54 4.93
CA ALA A 70 -22.04 -33.33 3.87
C ALA A 70 -22.34 -32.78 2.47
N VAL A 71 -23.59 -32.40 2.19
CA VAL A 71 -24.00 -31.78 0.91
C VAL A 71 -23.38 -30.39 0.75
N ALA A 72 -23.32 -29.57 1.79
CA ALA A 72 -22.66 -28.26 1.74
C ALA A 72 -21.14 -28.38 1.53
N ALA A 73 -20.49 -29.33 2.19
CA ALA A 73 -19.05 -29.58 2.02
C ALA A 73 -18.73 -30.08 0.60
N THR A 74 -19.54 -30.98 0.05
CA THR A 74 -19.34 -31.48 -1.32
C THR A 74 -19.65 -30.42 -2.37
N ALA A 75 -20.71 -29.61 -2.18
CA ALA A 75 -21.00 -28.48 -3.06
C ALA A 75 -19.90 -27.42 -3.00
N GLY A 76 -19.37 -27.14 -1.80
CA GLY A 76 -18.24 -26.23 -1.59
C GLY A 76 -16.98 -26.72 -2.29
N MET A 77 -16.59 -27.98 -2.12
CA MET A 77 -15.43 -28.56 -2.81
C MET A 77 -15.59 -28.59 -4.33
N ALA A 78 -16.80 -28.90 -4.84
CA ALA A 78 -17.08 -28.88 -6.27
C ALA A 78 -16.96 -27.46 -6.85
N LEU A 79 -17.48 -26.45 -6.13
CA LEU A 79 -17.35 -25.04 -6.53
C LEU A 79 -15.89 -24.60 -6.53
N THR A 80 -15.12 -24.93 -5.48
CA THR A 80 -13.69 -24.59 -5.39
C THR A 80 -12.89 -25.25 -6.50
N ALA A 81 -13.14 -26.54 -6.78
CA ALA A 81 -12.50 -27.24 -7.88
C ALA A 81 -12.81 -26.56 -9.23
N VAL A 82 -14.07 -26.20 -9.49
CA VAL A 82 -14.46 -25.50 -10.73
C VAL A 82 -13.78 -24.14 -10.83
N VAL A 83 -13.74 -23.34 -9.76
CA VAL A 83 -13.11 -22.01 -9.75
C VAL A 83 -11.60 -22.10 -9.97
N VAL A 84 -10.91 -23.03 -9.28
CA VAL A 84 -9.46 -23.24 -9.44
C VAL A 84 -9.12 -23.71 -10.86
N THR A 85 -9.95 -24.62 -11.42
CA THR A 85 -9.72 -25.14 -12.78
C THR A 85 -10.02 -24.08 -13.84
N ALA A 86 -11.05 -23.24 -13.63
CA ALA A 86 -11.40 -22.15 -14.54
C ALA A 86 -10.40 -20.99 -14.52
N ALA A 87 -9.77 -20.72 -13.36
CA ALA A 87 -8.74 -19.68 -13.25
C ALA A 87 -7.39 -20.10 -13.87
N GLY A 88 -7.18 -21.40 -14.08
CA GLY A 88 -5.96 -21.97 -14.66
C GLY A 88 -4.77 -22.02 -13.69
N PRO A 89 -3.67 -22.71 -14.06
CA PRO A 89 -2.47 -22.76 -13.26
C PRO A 89 -1.80 -21.39 -13.15
N TRP A 90 -0.99 -21.23 -12.10
CA TRP A 90 -0.06 -20.12 -11.96
C TRP A 90 1.10 -20.32 -12.95
N ASP A 91 1.47 -19.26 -13.65
CA ASP A 91 2.69 -19.28 -14.46
C ASP A 91 3.92 -18.85 -13.64
N SER A 92 5.11 -18.95 -14.23
CA SER A 92 6.38 -18.63 -13.57
C SER A 92 6.53 -17.15 -13.20
N SER A 93 5.61 -16.28 -13.63
CA SER A 93 5.50 -14.88 -13.20
C SER A 93 4.56 -14.68 -12.01
N GLY A 94 3.96 -15.75 -11.48
CA GLY A 94 3.05 -15.66 -10.34
C GLY A 94 1.73 -14.98 -10.69
N GLN A 95 1.22 -15.15 -11.91
CA GLN A 95 -0.15 -14.77 -12.30
C GLN A 95 -0.98 -15.98 -12.71
N ARG A 96 -2.30 -15.94 -12.49
CA ARG A 96 -3.21 -16.98 -12.98
C ARG A 96 -3.46 -16.79 -14.47
N THR A 97 -3.60 -17.89 -15.21
CA THR A 97 -3.83 -17.87 -16.67
C THR A 97 -5.04 -16.98 -17.05
N ALA A 98 -6.13 -17.04 -16.29
CA ALA A 98 -7.32 -16.22 -16.54
C ALA A 98 -7.12 -14.71 -16.25
N GLU A 99 -6.21 -14.36 -15.35
CA GLU A 99 -5.87 -12.95 -15.03
C GLU A 99 -4.99 -12.37 -16.13
N ARG A 100 -4.04 -13.15 -16.65
CA ARG A 100 -3.24 -12.78 -17.82
C ARG A 100 -4.09 -12.59 -19.07
N ASP A 101 -4.99 -13.53 -19.36
CA ASP A 101 -5.91 -13.41 -20.49
C ASP A 101 -6.83 -12.19 -20.36
N ARG A 102 -7.25 -11.86 -19.13
CA ARG A 102 -8.02 -10.64 -18.84
C ARG A 102 -7.18 -9.38 -19.00
N ALA A 103 -5.92 -9.38 -18.56
CA ALA A 103 -5.00 -8.25 -18.74
C ALA A 103 -4.73 -7.99 -20.24
N VAL A 104 -4.49 -9.04 -21.03
CA VAL A 104 -4.31 -8.95 -22.49
C VAL A 104 -5.59 -8.46 -23.18
N ALA A 105 -6.76 -8.86 -22.69
CA ALA A 105 -8.04 -8.34 -23.20
C ALA A 105 -8.29 -6.86 -22.82
N LEU A 106 -7.71 -6.39 -21.71
CA LEU A 106 -7.82 -5.00 -21.23
C LEU A 106 -6.75 -4.07 -21.84
N GLU A 107 -5.59 -4.59 -22.28
CA GLU A 107 -4.57 -3.82 -23.00
C GLU A 107 -5.13 -3.21 -24.30
N GLN A 108 -6.13 -3.82 -24.93
CA GLN A 108 -6.84 -3.22 -26.07
C GLN A 108 -7.74 -2.02 -25.69
N SER A 109 -7.79 -1.64 -24.41
CA SER A 109 -8.55 -0.49 -23.89
C SER A 109 -7.73 0.46 -23.01
N GLY A 110 -6.42 0.24 -22.89
CA GLY A 110 -5.51 1.05 -22.09
C GLY A 110 -4.59 1.95 -22.93
N GLY A 111 -4.99 3.20 -23.13
CA GLY A 111 -4.08 4.35 -23.03
C GLY A 111 -2.86 4.48 -23.95
N VAL A 112 -2.88 4.04 -25.22
CA VAL A 112 -2.00 4.65 -26.26
C VAL A 112 -2.65 4.53 -27.63
N ASP A 113 -3.61 5.41 -27.92
CA ASP A 113 -4.17 5.58 -29.26
C ASP A 113 -3.79 7.00 -29.72
N HIS A 114 -2.56 7.16 -30.23
CA HIS A 114 -2.20 8.39 -30.93
C HIS A 114 -2.97 8.41 -32.26
N GLY A 115 -3.78 9.45 -32.41
CA GLY A 115 -4.74 9.59 -33.49
C GLY A 115 -4.17 9.29 -34.87
N ARG A 116 -5.02 8.68 -35.70
CA ARG A 116 -4.85 8.61 -37.16
C ARG A 116 -4.79 10.02 -37.71
N ASN A 117 -3.59 10.59 -37.75
CA ASN A 117 -3.13 11.61 -38.69
C ASN A 117 -1.64 11.85 -38.41
N SER A 118 -0.78 11.10 -39.09
CA SER A 118 0.57 11.57 -39.37
C SER A 118 1.01 11.06 -40.73
N ASP A 119 1.30 12.02 -41.59
CA ASP A 119 1.96 11.81 -42.87
C ASP A 119 3.31 11.11 -42.68
N THR A 120 3.57 10.25 -43.64
CA THR A 120 4.82 9.54 -43.99
C THR A 120 6.10 9.95 -43.27
N SER A 121 6.61 9.05 -42.41
CA SER A 121 8.06 8.76 -42.36
C SER A 121 8.30 7.29 -41.97
N ALA A 122 9.01 6.58 -42.85
CA ALA A 122 9.33 5.17 -42.71
C ALA A 122 10.54 4.97 -41.78
N LYS A 123 10.31 4.87 -40.48
CA LYS A 123 11.18 4.12 -39.56
C LYS A 123 10.41 3.82 -38.28
N ALA A 124 9.81 2.63 -38.22
CA ALA A 124 9.31 2.10 -36.96
C ALA A 124 10.49 2.01 -35.97
N PRO A 125 10.38 2.51 -34.73
CA PRO A 125 11.42 2.32 -33.73
C PRO A 125 11.60 0.82 -33.50
N ARG A 126 12.86 0.35 -33.50
CA ARG A 126 13.16 -1.04 -33.18
C ARG A 126 12.72 -1.34 -31.74
N PRO A 127 12.14 -2.52 -31.45
CA PRO A 127 11.93 -2.96 -30.09
C PRO A 127 13.24 -2.87 -29.31
N ALA A 128 13.20 -2.30 -28.11
CA ALA A 128 14.34 -2.41 -27.19
C ALA A 128 14.64 -3.90 -26.98
N PRO A 129 15.92 -4.32 -26.98
CA PRO A 129 16.24 -5.71 -26.66
C PRO A 129 15.65 -6.05 -25.30
N SER A 130 14.99 -7.20 -25.19
CA SER A 130 14.50 -7.70 -23.91
C SER A 130 15.70 -7.77 -22.95
N ALA A 131 15.60 -7.08 -21.81
CA ALA A 131 16.60 -7.20 -20.76
C ALA A 131 16.76 -8.69 -20.40
N ALA A 132 18.01 -9.12 -20.17
CA ALA A 132 18.25 -10.45 -19.63
C ALA A 132 17.48 -10.61 -18.30
N SER A 133 17.02 -11.82 -18.00
CA SER A 133 16.31 -12.13 -16.76
C SER A 133 17.13 -11.64 -15.56
N VAL A 134 16.60 -10.66 -14.82
CA VAL A 134 17.35 -9.96 -13.76
C VAL A 134 17.48 -10.82 -12.50
N LEU A 135 16.68 -11.88 -12.33
CA LEU A 135 16.77 -12.80 -11.19
C LEU A 135 16.41 -14.24 -11.61
N VAL A 136 17.18 -15.21 -11.12
CA VAL A 136 16.77 -16.63 -11.11
C VAL A 136 15.63 -16.76 -10.11
N GLY A 137 14.52 -17.38 -10.50
CA GLY A 137 13.41 -17.62 -9.59
C GLY A 137 13.86 -18.39 -8.35
N LEU A 138 13.53 -17.89 -7.16
CA LEU A 138 13.71 -18.59 -5.88
C LEU A 138 12.92 -19.91 -5.93
N GLY A 139 13.59 -20.99 -6.34
CA GLY A 139 12.97 -22.31 -6.49
C GLY A 139 13.57 -23.19 -7.60
N GLY A 140 14.42 -22.65 -8.48
CA GLY A 140 15.16 -23.47 -9.44
C GLY A 140 16.35 -24.17 -8.77
N SER A 141 16.38 -25.51 -8.81
CA SER A 141 17.43 -26.33 -8.21
C SER A 141 18.85 -25.89 -8.60
N ALA A 142 19.62 -25.50 -7.58
CA ALA A 142 21.07 -25.61 -7.43
C ALA A 142 21.94 -25.34 -8.68
N ASN A 143 22.27 -24.07 -8.88
CA ASN A 143 23.69 -23.70 -8.97
C ASN A 143 23.98 -22.87 -7.72
N THR A 144 24.81 -23.41 -6.85
CA THR A 144 25.30 -22.74 -5.64
C THR A 144 25.83 -21.35 -6.01
N VAL A 145 25.12 -20.30 -5.59
CA VAL A 145 25.73 -18.98 -5.45
C VAL A 145 26.94 -19.21 -4.56
N LYS A 146 28.12 -19.00 -5.14
CA LYS A 146 29.41 -19.07 -4.45
C LYS A 146 29.26 -18.22 -3.19
N SER A 147 29.69 -18.77 -2.05
CA SER A 147 29.53 -18.26 -0.68
C SER A 147 29.30 -16.75 -0.57
N ALA A 148 28.40 -16.30 0.30
CA ALA A 148 28.28 -14.89 0.66
C ALA A 148 29.67 -14.29 0.99
N PRO A 149 29.93 -12.99 0.73
CA PRO A 149 31.15 -12.35 1.22
C PRO A 149 31.29 -12.67 2.71
N THR A 150 32.47 -13.20 3.08
CA THR A 150 32.73 -13.54 4.48
C THR A 150 32.61 -12.26 5.32
N GLY A 151 32.12 -12.36 6.56
CA GLY A 151 31.92 -11.18 7.42
C GLY A 151 33.18 -10.33 7.59
N THR A 152 34.37 -10.94 7.46
CA THR A 152 35.67 -10.25 7.44
C THR A 152 35.81 -9.31 6.24
N ALA A 153 35.44 -9.74 5.03
CA ALA A 153 35.52 -8.90 3.83
C ALA A 153 34.56 -7.69 3.90
N LEU A 154 33.36 -7.86 4.45
CA LEU A 154 32.44 -6.74 4.69
C LEU A 154 32.98 -5.80 5.79
N ALA A 155 33.60 -6.33 6.83
CA ALA A 155 34.17 -5.52 7.89
C ALA A 155 35.32 -4.63 7.39
N ASP A 156 36.20 -5.16 6.54
CA ASP A 156 37.32 -4.42 5.95
C ASP A 156 36.85 -3.24 5.07
N VAL A 157 35.68 -3.38 4.43
CA VAL A 157 35.09 -2.32 3.60
C VAL A 157 34.29 -1.31 4.41
N LEU A 158 33.44 -1.77 5.32
CA LEU A 158 32.47 -0.91 6.00
C LEU A 158 33.06 -0.18 7.21
N THR A 159 34.00 -0.79 7.93
CA THR A 159 34.54 -0.19 9.17
C THR A 159 35.24 1.15 8.91
N PRO A 160 36.08 1.32 7.87
CA PRO A 160 36.65 2.63 7.55
C PRO A 160 35.60 3.67 7.16
N LEU A 161 34.55 3.28 6.42
CA LEU A 161 33.47 4.18 5.98
C LEU A 161 32.59 4.65 7.15
N LEU A 162 32.30 3.74 8.09
CA LEU A 162 31.58 4.06 9.32
C LEU A 162 32.42 4.89 10.29
N GLY A 163 33.74 4.93 10.11
CA GLY A 163 34.65 5.81 10.84
C GLY A 163 34.73 7.25 10.30
N ASP A 164 33.94 7.61 9.28
CA ASP A 164 33.89 8.97 8.75
C ASP A 164 33.40 9.96 9.83
N ALA A 165 34.14 11.04 10.04
CA ALA A 165 33.83 12.05 11.03
C ALA A 165 32.46 12.72 10.82
N ALA A 166 31.94 12.73 9.59
CA ALA A 166 30.62 13.25 9.28
C ALA A 166 29.48 12.45 9.94
N LEU A 167 29.71 11.18 10.29
CA LEU A 167 28.74 10.32 10.97
C LEU A 167 28.65 10.58 12.48
N GLY A 168 29.36 11.58 13.00
CA GLY A 168 29.33 11.94 14.41
C GLY A 168 30.01 10.90 15.30
N THR A 169 29.86 11.07 16.62
CA THR A 169 30.55 10.23 17.61
C THR A 169 29.80 8.95 17.95
N ARG A 170 28.53 8.84 17.54
CA ARG A 170 27.67 7.69 17.84
C ARG A 170 27.05 7.16 16.56
N HIS A 171 27.46 5.96 16.16
CA HIS A 171 26.88 5.28 15.01
C HIS A 171 26.67 3.79 15.27
N THR A 172 25.66 3.23 14.62
CA THR A 172 25.38 1.79 14.63
C THR A 172 25.11 1.31 13.21
N ALA A 173 25.43 0.05 12.95
CA ALA A 173 25.31 -0.55 11.63
C ALA A 173 24.94 -2.02 11.74
N ALA A 174 24.10 -2.50 10.83
CA ALA A 174 23.82 -3.93 10.65
C ALA A 174 23.66 -4.24 9.16
N VAL A 175 24.15 -5.40 8.74
CA VAL A 175 23.92 -5.96 7.39
C VAL A 175 23.52 -7.42 7.53
N VAL A 176 22.43 -7.81 6.88
CA VAL A 176 21.81 -9.13 6.97
C VAL A 176 21.46 -9.62 5.57
N ASP A 177 21.74 -10.89 5.28
CA ASP A 177 21.21 -11.55 4.09
C ASP A 177 19.70 -11.80 4.27
N ILE A 178 18.86 -11.21 3.41
CA ILE A 178 17.40 -11.33 3.52
C ILE A 178 16.94 -12.78 3.32
N SER A 179 17.60 -13.55 2.47
CA SER A 179 17.17 -14.92 2.13
C SER A 179 17.42 -15.91 3.27
N THR A 180 18.47 -15.70 4.06
CA THR A 180 18.86 -16.59 5.15
C THR A 180 18.59 -16.03 6.54
N GLY A 181 18.34 -14.71 6.66
CA GLY A 181 18.30 -14.00 7.94
C GLY A 181 19.66 -13.92 8.65
N LYS A 182 20.74 -14.35 8.01
CA LYS A 182 22.07 -14.39 8.61
C LYS A 182 22.69 -12.99 8.65
N ARG A 183 23.06 -12.52 9.84
CA ARG A 183 23.86 -11.30 10.01
C ARG A 183 25.25 -11.49 9.40
N LEU A 184 25.63 -10.60 8.50
CA LEU A 184 26.92 -10.61 7.81
C LEU A 184 27.89 -9.59 8.41
N TYR A 185 27.37 -8.46 8.91
CA TYR A 185 28.14 -7.41 9.56
C TYR A 185 27.30 -6.73 10.65
N GLY A 186 27.97 -6.20 11.68
CA GLY A 186 27.31 -5.40 12.70
C GLY A 186 28.26 -4.65 13.63
N VAL A 187 27.89 -3.43 13.98
CA VAL A 187 28.54 -2.56 14.98
C VAL A 187 27.44 -1.89 15.81
N GLY A 188 27.50 -2.01 17.15
CA GLY A 188 26.51 -1.41 18.04
C GLY A 188 25.06 -1.83 17.72
N VAL A 189 24.87 -3.04 17.20
CA VAL A 189 23.57 -3.50 16.63
C VAL A 189 22.40 -3.44 17.60
N ASP A 190 22.67 -3.59 18.90
CA ASP A 190 21.69 -3.55 19.99
C ASP A 190 21.61 -2.16 20.66
N ASP A 191 22.47 -1.23 20.26
CA ASP A 191 22.48 0.13 20.80
C ASP A 191 21.37 0.94 20.14
N ALA A 192 20.47 1.46 20.96
CA ALA A 192 19.33 2.20 20.47
C ALA A 192 19.67 3.68 20.26
N LEU A 193 19.41 4.17 19.05
CA LEU A 193 19.60 5.56 18.65
C LEU A 193 18.27 6.18 18.20
N THR A 194 18.21 7.51 18.13
CA THR A 194 17.07 8.21 17.53
C THR A 194 17.00 7.85 16.05
N PRO A 195 15.89 7.26 15.57
CA PRO A 195 15.80 6.71 14.22
C PRO A 195 15.46 7.73 13.13
N ALA A 196 14.91 8.89 13.50
CA ALA A 196 14.23 9.78 12.57
C ALA A 196 13.19 8.99 11.71
N SER A 197 12.96 9.40 10.46
CA SER A 197 11.96 8.76 9.58
C SER A 197 12.19 7.28 9.21
N THR A 198 13.25 6.63 9.68
CA THR A 198 13.34 5.16 9.59
C THR A 198 12.33 4.45 10.51
N THR A 199 11.75 5.14 11.51
CA THR A 199 10.57 4.67 12.28
C THR A 199 9.42 4.22 11.38
N LYS A 200 9.23 4.89 10.22
CA LYS A 200 8.14 4.57 9.30
C LYS A 200 8.18 3.13 8.75
N ILE A 201 9.34 2.48 8.75
CA ILE A 201 9.44 1.04 8.42
C ILE A 201 8.69 0.20 9.46
N ALA A 202 8.87 0.49 10.75
CA ALA A 202 8.15 -0.17 11.84
C ALA A 202 6.65 0.11 11.77
N THR A 203 6.26 1.36 11.54
CA THR A 203 4.84 1.77 11.38
C THR A 203 4.18 1.05 10.20
N ALA A 204 4.88 0.94 9.06
CA ALA A 204 4.40 0.21 7.89
C ALA A 204 4.17 -1.27 8.18
N VAL A 205 5.16 -1.95 8.77
CA VAL A 205 5.04 -3.38 9.15
C VAL A 205 3.89 -3.58 10.13
N ALA A 206 3.76 -2.73 11.14
CA ALA A 206 2.70 -2.84 12.14
C ALA A 206 1.30 -2.65 11.53
N ALA A 207 1.12 -1.63 10.67
CA ALA A 207 -0.15 -1.36 10.01
C ALA A 207 -0.57 -2.50 9.08
N LEU A 208 0.36 -3.00 8.25
CA LEU A 208 0.10 -4.11 7.33
C LEU A 208 -0.18 -5.42 8.10
N SER A 209 0.56 -5.70 9.17
CA SER A 209 0.31 -6.86 10.04
C SER A 209 -1.07 -6.79 10.72
N ALA A 210 -1.50 -5.60 11.13
CA ALA A 210 -2.77 -5.42 11.82
C ALA A 210 -3.99 -5.50 10.88
N MET A 211 -3.90 -4.90 9.69
CA MET A 211 -5.06 -4.66 8.82
C MET A 211 -5.01 -5.41 7.48
N GLY A 212 -3.82 -5.79 7.01
CA GLY A 212 -3.60 -6.38 5.70
C GLY A 212 -3.49 -5.33 4.57
N PRO A 213 -2.79 -5.66 3.46
CA PRO A 213 -2.48 -4.71 2.37
C PRO A 213 -3.72 -4.23 1.61
N ASP A 214 -4.79 -5.03 1.57
CA ASP A 214 -6.03 -4.70 0.86
C ASP A 214 -6.99 -3.83 1.68
N HIS A 215 -6.66 -3.54 2.94
CA HIS A 215 -7.49 -2.72 3.80
C HIS A 215 -7.71 -1.33 3.22
N ARG A 216 -8.89 -0.75 3.42
CA ARG A 216 -9.24 0.59 2.93
C ARG A 216 -9.92 1.39 4.02
N LEU A 217 -9.50 2.64 4.15
CA LEU A 217 -10.04 3.61 5.09
C LEU A 217 -11.29 4.24 4.46
N THR A 218 -12.36 4.41 5.24
CA THR A 218 -13.67 4.84 4.72
C THR A 218 -14.11 6.16 5.32
N THR A 219 -14.28 7.18 4.49
CA THR A 219 -14.91 8.45 4.86
C THR A 219 -16.36 8.45 4.38
N ARG A 220 -17.28 8.90 5.22
CA ARG A 220 -18.72 8.82 4.92
C ARG A 220 -19.48 10.09 5.29
N ALA A 221 -20.59 10.31 4.60
CA ALA A 221 -21.58 11.31 4.97
C ALA A 221 -22.81 10.60 5.53
N ALA A 222 -23.23 10.96 6.74
CA ALA A 222 -24.31 10.30 7.47
C ALA A 222 -25.37 11.30 7.91
N LEU A 223 -26.64 10.91 7.85
CA LEU A 223 -27.77 11.75 8.24
C LEU A 223 -28.35 11.24 9.56
N GLU A 224 -28.43 12.11 10.56
CA GLU A 224 -29.11 11.77 11.80
C GLU A 224 -30.62 11.60 11.55
N PRO A 225 -31.23 10.47 11.97
CA PRO A 225 -32.63 10.20 11.71
C PRO A 225 -33.54 11.23 12.37
N ASP A 226 -34.64 11.56 11.71
CA ASP A 226 -35.65 12.53 12.17
C ASP A 226 -35.10 13.96 12.38
N THR A 227 -33.90 14.22 11.88
CA THR A 227 -33.27 15.54 11.86
C THR A 227 -32.96 15.98 10.42
N LYS A 228 -32.27 17.11 10.29
CA LYS A 228 -31.60 17.53 9.06
C LYS A 228 -30.08 17.66 9.25
N GLU A 229 -29.53 17.01 10.28
CA GLU A 229 -28.11 17.04 10.56
C GLU A 229 -27.38 16.01 9.70
N LEU A 230 -26.56 16.52 8.79
CA LEU A 230 -25.61 15.77 7.98
C LEU A 230 -24.25 15.83 8.67
N VAL A 231 -23.70 14.67 9.03
CA VAL A 231 -22.39 14.53 9.67
C VAL A 231 -21.40 13.98 8.65
N LEU A 232 -20.32 14.72 8.38
CA LEU A 232 -19.15 14.23 7.66
C LEU A 232 -18.25 13.47 8.64
N VAL A 233 -18.21 12.15 8.51
CA VAL A 233 -17.51 11.26 9.44
C VAL A 233 -16.16 10.87 8.88
N GLY A 234 -15.10 11.28 9.58
CA GLY A 234 -13.72 10.97 9.24
C GLY A 234 -13.37 9.50 9.49
N GLY A 235 -12.89 8.82 8.45
CA GLY A 235 -12.36 7.45 8.54
C GLY A 235 -10.88 7.36 8.90
N GLY A 236 -10.22 8.52 9.06
CA GLY A 236 -8.78 8.65 9.25
C GLY A 236 -7.95 8.35 7.99
N ASP A 237 -8.54 8.52 6.80
CA ASP A 237 -7.84 8.51 5.51
C ASP A 237 -7.07 9.82 5.30
N PRO A 238 -5.72 9.83 5.44
CA PRO A 238 -4.91 11.03 5.23
C PRO A 238 -4.79 11.40 3.74
N THR A 239 -5.16 10.51 2.83
CA THR A 239 -5.04 10.68 1.36
C THR A 239 -6.32 11.20 0.70
N LEU A 240 -7.38 11.43 1.48
CA LEU A 240 -8.62 12.02 1.00
C LEU A 240 -8.32 13.36 0.32
N THR A 241 -8.71 13.52 -0.95
CA THR A 241 -8.40 14.72 -1.72
C THR A 241 -9.61 15.58 -2.05
N ALA A 242 -9.42 16.90 -2.06
CA ALA A 242 -10.37 17.88 -2.57
C ALA A 242 -9.97 18.47 -3.93
N HIS A 243 -8.88 17.99 -4.54
CA HIS A 243 -8.49 18.36 -5.90
C HIS A 243 -9.56 17.93 -6.93
N GLN A 244 -9.52 18.52 -8.11
CA GLN A 244 -10.49 18.25 -9.18
C GLN A 244 -10.26 16.87 -9.79
N ASP A 245 -9.01 16.55 -10.11
CA ASP A 245 -8.60 15.18 -10.39
C ASP A 245 -8.25 14.51 -9.06
N ALA A 246 -8.75 13.29 -8.88
CA ALA A 246 -8.49 12.52 -7.68
C ALA A 246 -7.32 11.55 -7.86
N GLU A 247 -6.84 11.32 -9.08
CA GLU A 247 -5.68 10.46 -9.37
C GLU A 247 -5.73 9.07 -8.70
N GLY A 248 -6.93 8.51 -8.54
CA GLY A 248 -7.16 7.22 -7.87
C GLY A 248 -7.35 7.28 -6.34
N TRP A 249 -7.13 8.44 -5.72
CA TRP A 249 -7.38 8.67 -4.29
C TRP A 249 -8.88 8.83 -3.97
N ALA A 250 -9.24 8.68 -2.69
CA ALA A 250 -10.60 8.99 -2.24
C ALA A 250 -10.90 10.48 -2.47
N SER A 251 -12.08 10.80 -2.99
CA SER A 251 -12.42 12.17 -3.39
C SER A 251 -13.56 12.76 -2.56
N LEU A 252 -13.28 13.88 -1.90
CA LEU A 252 -14.27 14.64 -1.13
C LEU A 252 -15.38 15.21 -2.04
N ARG A 253 -15.04 15.54 -3.30
CA ARG A 253 -16.01 15.95 -4.33
C ARG A 253 -16.96 14.82 -4.69
N THR A 254 -16.41 13.62 -4.92
CA THR A 254 -17.22 12.42 -5.20
C THR A 254 -18.15 12.10 -4.03
N LEU A 255 -17.66 12.24 -2.80
CA LEU A 255 -18.50 12.07 -1.61
C LEU A 255 -19.65 13.08 -1.60
N ALA A 256 -19.38 14.36 -1.88
CA ALA A 256 -20.38 15.42 -1.89
C ALA A 256 -21.43 15.19 -2.99
N ASP A 257 -21.01 14.82 -4.20
CA ASP A 257 -21.90 14.55 -5.32
C ASP A 257 -22.87 13.40 -5.01
N LYS A 258 -22.35 12.27 -4.50
CA LYS A 258 -23.17 11.12 -4.09
C LYS A 258 -24.12 11.49 -2.96
N THR A 259 -23.65 12.27 -1.98
CA THR A 259 -24.46 12.73 -0.85
C THR A 259 -25.61 13.61 -1.33
N ALA A 260 -25.34 14.58 -2.22
CA ALA A 260 -26.35 15.47 -2.78
C ALA A 260 -27.41 14.72 -3.59
N VAL A 261 -27.03 13.68 -4.35
CA VAL A 261 -27.99 12.81 -5.04
C VAL A 261 -28.94 12.14 -4.03
N THR A 262 -28.43 11.61 -2.93
CA THR A 262 -29.26 10.96 -1.91
C THR A 262 -30.16 11.96 -1.16
N LEU A 263 -29.64 13.14 -0.82
CA LEU A 263 -30.43 14.19 -0.16
C LEU A 263 -31.58 14.70 -1.04
N LYS A 264 -31.34 14.95 -2.33
CA LYS A 264 -32.39 15.37 -3.28
C LYS A 264 -33.50 14.35 -3.42
N LYS A 265 -33.17 13.05 -3.43
CA LYS A 265 -34.18 11.97 -3.42
C LYS A 265 -35.06 11.99 -2.17
N ARG A 266 -34.56 12.53 -1.06
CA ARG A 266 -35.29 12.74 0.19
C ARG A 266 -35.99 14.11 0.27
N GLY A 267 -35.98 14.89 -0.81
CA GLY A 267 -36.57 16.23 -0.83
C GLY A 267 -35.83 17.24 0.05
N MET A 268 -34.57 17.00 0.38
CA MET A 268 -33.76 17.88 1.23
C MET A 268 -32.83 18.75 0.37
N SER A 269 -33.00 20.07 0.43
CA SER A 269 -32.13 21.08 -0.19
C SER A 269 -31.28 21.85 0.82
N ASP A 270 -31.59 21.73 2.11
CA ASP A 270 -30.97 22.49 3.20
C ASP A 270 -30.74 21.56 4.39
N VAL A 271 -29.52 21.51 4.90
CA VAL A 271 -29.08 20.65 6.01
C VAL A 271 -28.23 21.42 7.01
N THR A 272 -28.26 21.01 8.28
CA THR A 272 -27.22 21.39 9.23
C THR A 272 -26.02 20.50 8.95
N LEU A 273 -24.84 21.07 8.72
CA LEU A 273 -23.62 20.30 8.51
C LEU A 273 -22.79 20.25 9.78
N SER A 274 -22.37 19.05 10.15
CA SER A 274 -21.42 18.79 11.23
C SER A 274 -20.30 17.86 10.77
N TYR A 275 -19.26 17.69 11.57
CA TYR A 275 -18.19 16.71 11.31
C TYR A 275 -17.78 15.93 12.55
N ASP A 276 -17.45 14.65 12.34
CA ASP A 276 -17.08 13.70 13.39
C ASP A 276 -15.63 13.26 13.22
N THR A 277 -14.79 13.65 14.18
CA THR A 277 -13.37 13.27 14.29
C THR A 277 -13.13 12.27 15.41
N THR A 278 -14.18 11.76 16.06
CA THR A 278 -14.09 10.98 17.32
C THR A 278 -13.52 9.57 17.16
N LEU A 279 -13.14 9.18 15.95
CA LEU A 279 -12.33 7.98 15.69
C LEU A 279 -10.96 8.08 16.35
N TYR A 280 -10.36 9.27 16.34
CA TYR A 280 -9.10 9.55 17.01
C TYR A 280 -9.35 10.20 18.37
N ALA A 281 -8.47 9.92 19.32
CA ALA A 281 -8.54 10.44 20.67
C ALA A 281 -7.31 11.30 20.99
N GLY A 282 -7.33 11.97 22.15
CA GLY A 282 -6.19 12.73 22.63
C GLY A 282 -5.90 14.00 21.82
N PRO A 283 -4.72 14.60 21.98
CA PRO A 283 -4.35 15.81 21.27
C PRO A 283 -4.17 15.54 19.77
N GLU A 284 -4.54 16.52 18.94
CA GLU A 284 -4.27 16.51 17.49
C GLU A 284 -2.85 17.03 17.19
N LEU A 285 -2.38 18.00 17.97
CA LEU A 285 -1.04 18.58 17.80
C LEU A 285 0.03 17.60 18.26
N HIS A 286 0.99 17.30 17.37
CA HIS A 286 2.14 16.47 17.68
C HIS A 286 3.01 17.12 18.77
N PRO A 287 3.69 16.35 19.65
CA PRO A 287 4.55 16.89 20.71
C PRO A 287 5.67 17.85 20.26
N ILE A 288 6.03 17.85 18.98
CA ILE A 288 7.00 18.80 18.40
C ILE A 288 6.41 20.21 18.18
N GLY A 289 5.10 20.39 18.43
CA GLY A 289 4.38 21.63 18.19
C GLY A 289 3.94 21.81 16.73
N GLU A 290 3.53 23.03 16.40
CA GLU A 290 3.18 23.40 15.02
C GLU A 290 4.39 23.26 14.09
N ASN A 291 4.20 22.62 12.94
CA ASN A 291 5.29 22.31 12.04
C ASN A 291 4.82 22.22 10.58
N GLU A 292 5.68 22.59 9.64
CA GLU A 292 5.39 22.50 8.20
C GLU A 292 5.46 21.05 7.67
N ASN A 293 6.04 20.14 8.45
CA ASN A 293 6.19 18.73 8.10
C ASN A 293 4.95 17.87 8.39
N LEU A 294 3.99 18.35 9.18
CA LEU A 294 2.87 17.56 9.70
C LEU A 294 1.72 18.50 10.12
N ALA A 295 0.51 18.24 9.63
CA ALA A 295 -0.69 18.94 10.11
C ALA A 295 -1.14 18.37 11.48
N PRO A 296 -2.01 19.07 12.24
CA PRO A 296 -2.69 18.46 13.36
C PRO A 296 -3.34 17.12 12.95
N VAL A 297 -3.04 16.05 13.69
CA VAL A 297 -3.42 14.69 13.33
C VAL A 297 -4.90 14.49 13.61
N SER A 298 -5.72 14.49 12.55
CA SER A 298 -7.17 14.37 12.64
C SER A 298 -7.70 13.16 11.87
N ALA A 299 -8.82 12.60 12.34
CA ALA A 299 -9.52 11.52 11.63
C ALA A 299 -10.24 12.02 10.36
N LEU A 300 -10.40 13.33 10.21
CA LEU A 300 -10.95 13.97 9.02
C LEU A 300 -9.98 15.05 8.56
N MET A 301 -9.43 14.88 7.37
CA MET A 301 -8.67 15.91 6.68
C MET A 301 -8.80 15.72 5.18
N ALA A 302 -8.45 16.76 4.42
CA ALA A 302 -8.27 16.66 2.99
C ALA A 302 -6.92 17.25 2.59
N ASP A 303 -6.25 16.60 1.64
CA ASP A 303 -4.98 17.04 1.08
C ASP A 303 -3.91 17.28 2.17
N GLU A 304 -3.87 16.42 3.20
CA GLU A 304 -2.97 16.52 4.38
C GLU A 304 -2.99 17.89 5.07
N GLY A 305 -4.08 18.66 4.93
CA GLY A 305 -4.17 20.02 5.48
C GLY A 305 -3.18 21.01 4.87
N ARG A 306 -2.63 20.75 3.68
CA ARG A 306 -1.68 21.63 2.98
C ARG A 306 -2.38 22.91 2.51
N THR A 307 -1.66 24.03 2.57
CA THR A 307 -2.19 25.34 2.12
C THR A 307 -1.92 25.65 0.65
N ASP A 308 -1.18 24.80 -0.05
CA ASP A 308 -0.92 24.88 -1.49
C ASP A 308 -1.27 23.55 -2.18
N ASP A 309 -0.96 23.45 -3.48
CA ASP A 309 -1.23 22.25 -4.30
C ASP A 309 -0.06 21.25 -4.32
N SER A 310 0.94 21.40 -3.43
CA SER A 310 2.01 20.41 -3.33
C SER A 310 1.49 19.11 -2.73
N SER A 311 2.07 17.97 -3.13
CA SER A 311 1.64 16.64 -2.68
C SER A 311 2.65 15.96 -1.77
N SER A 312 3.75 16.62 -1.42
CA SER A 312 4.77 16.09 -0.50
C SER A 312 5.70 17.22 -0.04
N GLY A 313 6.49 16.96 1.01
CA GLY A 313 7.46 17.90 1.54
C GLY A 313 6.87 18.94 2.50
N GLN A 314 7.70 19.90 2.91
CA GLN A 314 7.33 20.93 3.89
C GLN A 314 6.46 22.01 3.25
N VAL A 315 5.36 22.33 3.93
CA VAL A 315 4.51 23.47 3.59
C VAL A 315 3.76 23.91 4.84
N LYS A 316 3.36 25.18 4.89
CA LYS A 316 2.40 25.65 5.87
C LYS A 316 1.14 24.76 5.86
N ARG A 317 0.70 24.37 7.05
CA ARG A 317 -0.51 23.56 7.27
C ARG A 317 -1.64 24.43 7.80
N VAL A 318 -2.88 24.01 7.54
CA VAL A 318 -4.06 24.59 8.20
C VAL A 318 -4.07 24.19 9.68
N THR A 319 -4.63 25.05 10.53
CA THR A 319 -4.66 24.82 11.99
C THR A 319 -5.79 23.88 12.43
N ASP A 320 -6.84 23.74 11.62
CA ASP A 320 -7.94 22.79 11.84
C ASP A 320 -8.25 22.03 10.54
N PRO A 321 -7.59 20.88 10.31
CA PRO A 321 -7.77 20.09 9.09
C PRO A 321 -9.19 19.58 8.89
N ALA A 322 -9.91 19.27 9.99
CA ALA A 322 -11.27 18.74 9.93
C ALA A 322 -12.28 19.82 9.53
N ALA A 323 -12.19 21.00 10.14
CA ALA A 323 -13.04 22.13 9.77
C ALA A 323 -12.81 22.57 8.32
N GLU A 324 -11.55 22.62 7.86
CA GLU A 324 -11.25 22.99 6.47
C GLU A 324 -11.75 21.91 5.47
N ALA A 325 -11.63 20.62 5.79
CA ALA A 325 -12.23 19.56 5.00
C ALA A 325 -13.77 19.68 4.95
N ALA A 326 -14.43 19.89 6.09
CA ALA A 326 -15.87 20.07 6.16
C ALA A 326 -16.36 21.31 5.39
N LYS A 327 -15.60 22.41 5.42
CA LYS A 327 -15.87 23.63 4.65
C LYS A 327 -15.72 23.41 3.15
N LYS A 328 -14.68 22.69 2.70
CA LYS A 328 -14.54 22.27 1.29
C LYS A 328 -15.73 21.40 0.87
N PHE A 329 -16.14 20.44 1.69
CA PHE A 329 -17.30 19.58 1.46
C PHE A 329 -18.61 20.37 1.32
N ALA A 330 -18.87 21.32 2.22
CA ALA A 330 -20.00 22.26 2.15
C ALA A 330 -20.01 23.03 0.82
N GLY A 331 -18.84 23.52 0.38
CA GLY A 331 -18.69 24.20 -0.90
C GLY A 331 -19.06 23.31 -2.10
N PHE A 332 -18.71 22.01 -2.05
CA PHE A 332 -19.10 21.06 -3.09
C PHE A 332 -20.59 20.73 -3.06
N LEU A 333 -21.18 20.53 -1.89
CA LEU A 333 -22.64 20.36 -1.72
C LEU A 333 -23.42 21.57 -2.27
N LYS A 334 -22.94 22.79 -2.00
CA LYS A 334 -23.55 24.02 -2.52
C LYS A 334 -23.54 24.07 -4.04
N LYS A 335 -22.46 23.64 -4.70
CA LYS A 335 -22.40 23.52 -6.18
C LYS A 335 -23.42 22.51 -6.71
N GLN A 336 -23.81 21.53 -5.91
CA GLN A 336 -24.88 20.59 -6.21
C GLN A 336 -26.27 21.10 -5.77
N GLY A 337 -26.42 22.34 -5.30
CA GLY A 337 -27.70 22.91 -4.89
C GLY A 337 -28.19 22.45 -3.51
N ILE A 338 -27.29 21.98 -2.65
CA ILE A 338 -27.57 21.71 -1.23
C ILE A 338 -26.93 22.82 -0.39
N THR A 339 -27.73 23.61 0.30
CA THR A 339 -27.25 24.62 1.25
C THR A 339 -26.93 23.97 2.59
N THR A 340 -25.86 24.42 3.24
CA THR A 340 -25.51 23.97 4.59
C THR A 340 -25.31 25.14 5.53
N THR A 341 -25.46 24.90 6.84
CA THR A 341 -24.88 25.78 7.87
C THR A 341 -23.34 25.78 7.76
N SER A 342 -22.69 26.71 8.46
CA SER A 342 -21.25 26.56 8.74
C SER A 342 -21.03 25.26 9.52
N PRO A 343 -20.06 24.42 9.13
CA PRO A 343 -19.80 23.15 9.78
C PRO A 343 -19.28 23.35 11.22
N GLY A 344 -19.70 22.46 12.13
CA GLY A 344 -19.18 22.38 13.50
C GLY A 344 -18.96 20.92 13.94
N PRO A 345 -18.23 20.69 15.04
CA PRO A 345 -17.97 19.33 15.53
C PRO A 345 -19.26 18.71 16.10
N SER A 346 -19.58 17.49 15.68
CA SER A 346 -20.68 16.68 16.23
C SER A 346 -20.41 15.20 15.93
N LYS A 347 -20.70 14.32 16.89
CA LYS A 347 -20.50 12.88 16.72
C LYS A 347 -21.72 12.24 16.07
N ALA A 348 -21.51 11.44 15.03
CA ALA A 348 -22.58 10.65 14.44
C ALA A 348 -23.05 9.57 15.44
N THR A 349 -24.36 9.48 15.67
CA THR A 349 -24.96 8.45 16.51
C THR A 349 -24.95 7.10 15.80
N GLY A 350 -25.09 6.02 16.59
CA GLY A 350 -25.24 4.67 16.02
C GLY A 350 -26.51 4.47 15.19
N ARG A 351 -27.42 5.45 15.15
CA ARG A 351 -28.64 5.43 14.32
C ARG A 351 -28.49 6.24 13.03
N ALA A 352 -27.40 6.98 12.85
CA ALA A 352 -27.16 7.81 11.69
C ALA A 352 -27.12 6.97 10.40
N ASP A 353 -27.92 7.36 9.42
CA ASP A 353 -28.04 6.66 8.15
C ASP A 353 -26.96 7.11 7.17
N THR A 354 -26.19 6.18 6.64
CA THR A 354 -25.07 6.51 5.73
C THR A 354 -25.62 6.81 4.34
N LEU A 355 -25.47 8.06 3.89
CA LEU A 355 -25.96 8.52 2.60
C LEU A 355 -25.00 8.23 1.45
N ALA A 356 -23.70 8.31 1.74
CA ALA A 356 -22.63 8.05 0.78
C ALA A 356 -21.31 7.73 1.50
N THR A 357 -20.45 7.01 0.79
CA THR A 357 -19.08 6.68 1.22
C THR A 357 -18.08 6.88 0.08
N VAL A 358 -16.85 7.13 0.47
CA VAL A 358 -15.64 7.00 -0.35
C VAL A 358 -14.60 6.21 0.44
N THR A 359 -13.75 5.48 -0.28
CA THR A 359 -12.74 4.60 0.31
C THR A 359 -11.38 4.95 -0.25
N SER A 360 -10.35 4.96 0.58
CA SER A 360 -8.95 5.14 0.18
C SER A 360 -8.51 4.09 -0.84
N PRO A 361 -7.36 4.27 -1.52
CA PRO A 361 -6.59 3.17 -2.08
C PRO A 361 -6.31 2.06 -1.04
N PRO A 362 -5.91 0.85 -1.49
CA PRO A 362 -5.42 -0.18 -0.59
C PRO A 362 -4.35 0.36 0.35
N LEU A 363 -4.26 -0.22 1.54
CA LEU A 363 -3.23 0.11 2.52
C LEU A 363 -1.82 -0.09 1.96
N SER A 364 -1.61 -1.04 1.03
CA SER A 364 -0.34 -1.17 0.31
C SER A 364 0.09 0.14 -0.35
N ASP A 365 -0.81 0.80 -1.07
CA ASP A 365 -0.50 2.01 -1.84
C ASP A 365 -0.24 3.19 -0.90
N ILE A 366 -0.99 3.25 0.21
CA ILE A 366 -0.79 4.27 1.26
C ILE A 366 0.58 4.08 1.93
N VAL A 367 0.96 2.84 2.26
CA VAL A 367 2.28 2.51 2.82
C VAL A 367 3.41 2.83 1.84
N GLU A 368 3.25 2.48 0.57
CA GLU A 368 4.27 2.77 -0.45
C GLU A 368 4.48 4.28 -0.63
N ARG A 369 3.38 5.06 -0.68
CA ARG A 369 3.44 6.52 -0.69
C ARG A 369 4.15 7.06 0.54
N MET A 370 3.80 6.57 1.74
CA MET A 370 4.41 6.99 3.01
C MET A 370 5.92 6.79 3.01
N LEU A 371 6.37 5.61 2.61
CA LEU A 371 7.79 5.26 2.62
C LEU A 371 8.55 6.03 1.53
N THR A 372 7.98 6.15 0.33
CA THR A 372 8.60 6.84 -0.82
C THR A 372 8.80 8.32 -0.53
N ASN A 373 7.76 9.00 -0.06
CA ASN A 373 7.78 10.45 0.15
C ASN A 373 8.17 10.85 1.57
N SER A 374 8.39 9.88 2.47
CA SER A 374 8.65 10.11 3.89
C SER A 374 7.53 10.88 4.59
N ASP A 375 6.29 10.57 4.24
CA ASP A 375 5.09 11.31 4.63
C ASP A 375 4.77 11.15 6.13
N ASN A 376 4.76 12.25 6.89
CA ASN A 376 4.50 12.21 8.32
C ASN A 376 3.00 12.14 8.63
N ASP A 377 2.16 12.83 7.84
CA ASP A 377 0.72 12.85 8.01
C ASP A 377 0.16 11.43 7.85
N ILE A 378 0.65 10.70 6.83
CA ILE A 378 0.31 9.29 6.65
C ILE A 378 0.85 8.42 7.79
N ALA A 379 2.08 8.63 8.24
CA ALA A 379 2.67 7.81 9.30
C ALA A 379 1.90 7.92 10.63
N GLU A 380 1.54 9.13 11.04
CA GLU A 380 0.75 9.34 12.26
C GLU A 380 -0.68 8.81 12.13
N ALA A 381 -1.30 8.96 10.94
CA ALA A 381 -2.58 8.33 10.67
C ALA A 381 -2.50 6.80 10.75
N LEU A 382 -1.49 6.18 10.15
CA LEU A 382 -1.32 4.73 10.18
C LEU A 382 -1.01 4.19 11.58
N ALA A 383 -0.27 4.93 12.41
CA ALA A 383 -0.08 4.59 13.83
C ALA A 383 -1.43 4.57 14.57
N ARG A 384 -2.27 5.59 14.39
CA ARG A 384 -3.61 5.65 15.00
C ARG A 384 -4.57 4.61 14.44
N GLN A 385 -4.53 4.33 13.13
CA GLN A 385 -5.31 3.25 12.52
C GLN A 385 -4.89 1.87 13.05
N THR A 386 -3.59 1.65 13.28
CA THR A 386 -3.09 0.45 13.93
C THR A 386 -3.62 0.33 15.36
N ALA A 387 -3.69 1.43 16.10
CA ALA A 387 -4.32 1.45 17.41
C ALA A 387 -5.82 1.10 17.36
N VAL A 388 -6.58 1.71 16.45
CA VAL A 388 -7.99 1.38 16.21
C VAL A 388 -8.17 -0.12 15.92
N ALA A 389 -7.41 -0.65 14.95
CA ALA A 389 -7.50 -2.04 14.51
C ALA A 389 -7.14 -3.05 15.61
N THR A 390 -6.34 -2.63 16.60
CA THR A 390 -5.86 -3.51 17.68
C THR A 390 -6.53 -3.23 19.02
N GLY A 391 -7.56 -2.37 19.05
CA GLY A 391 -8.31 -2.03 20.26
C GLY A 391 -7.50 -1.21 21.27
N LYS A 392 -6.43 -0.55 20.84
CA LYS A 392 -5.73 0.47 21.63
C LYS A 392 -6.42 1.83 21.47
N ARG A 393 -6.11 2.75 22.37
CA ARG A 393 -6.60 4.12 22.27
C ARG A 393 -5.94 4.79 21.06
N ALA A 394 -6.72 5.47 20.22
CA ALA A 394 -6.23 6.06 18.96
C ALA A 394 -5.63 7.47 19.15
N ASP A 395 -4.64 7.58 20.02
CA ASP A 395 -3.79 8.77 20.25
C ASP A 395 -2.30 8.43 20.00
N PHE A 396 -1.39 9.37 20.25
CA PHE A 396 0.05 9.16 20.02
C PHE A 396 0.60 7.98 20.84
N ASP A 397 0.36 7.97 22.16
CA ASP A 397 0.81 6.89 23.05
C ASP A 397 0.21 5.54 22.66
N GLY A 398 -1.09 5.50 22.37
CA GLY A 398 -1.75 4.27 21.97
C GLY A 398 -1.35 3.78 20.58
N GLY A 399 -1.02 4.69 19.65
CA GLY A 399 -0.41 4.39 18.35
C GLY A 399 0.97 3.73 18.51
N ALA A 400 1.85 4.35 19.30
CA ALA A 400 3.16 3.80 19.62
C ALA A 400 3.07 2.42 20.31
N ALA A 401 2.16 2.28 21.28
CA ALA A 401 1.90 1.01 21.94
C ALA A 401 1.35 -0.07 20.99
N ALA A 402 0.53 0.32 20.01
CA ALA A 402 0.01 -0.58 18.99
C ALA A 402 1.10 -1.07 18.04
N ILE A 403 2.02 -0.19 17.62
CA ILE A 403 3.20 -0.54 16.82
C ILE A 403 4.03 -1.59 17.58
N ALA A 404 4.45 -1.29 18.81
CA ALA A 404 5.25 -2.21 19.62
C ALA A 404 4.56 -3.57 19.83
N ALA A 405 3.24 -3.58 20.05
CA ALA A 405 2.48 -4.82 20.22
C ALA A 405 2.44 -5.67 18.94
N GLN A 406 2.27 -5.05 17.76
CA GLN A 406 2.31 -5.76 16.49
C GLN A 406 3.69 -6.33 16.20
N LEU A 407 4.75 -5.56 16.44
CA LEU A 407 6.11 -6.06 16.22
C LEU A 407 6.46 -7.21 17.19
N THR A 408 5.95 -7.17 18.42
CA THR A 408 6.09 -8.29 19.38
C THR A 408 5.42 -9.55 18.86
N LYS A 409 4.20 -9.43 18.28
CA LYS A 409 3.47 -10.55 17.68
C LYS A 409 4.22 -11.18 16.50
N LEU A 410 5.02 -10.38 15.78
CA LEU A 410 5.89 -10.85 14.70
C LEU A 410 7.23 -11.42 15.18
N HIS A 411 7.45 -11.49 16.50
CA HIS A 411 8.69 -11.96 17.13
C HIS A 411 9.94 -11.15 16.74
N LEU A 412 9.78 -9.83 16.58
CA LEU A 412 10.89 -8.92 16.25
C LEU A 412 11.71 -8.52 17.50
N PRO A 413 13.01 -8.19 17.34
CA PRO A 413 13.89 -7.86 18.45
C PRO A 413 13.65 -6.44 18.97
N LEU A 414 12.79 -6.29 19.97
CA LEU A 414 12.39 -4.98 20.53
C LEU A 414 13.22 -4.52 21.75
N LYS A 415 14.25 -5.28 22.16
CA LYS A 415 15.06 -4.91 23.32
C LYS A 415 15.72 -3.54 23.08
N GLY A 416 15.57 -2.62 24.04
CA GLY A 416 16.12 -1.26 23.95
C GLY A 416 15.33 -0.32 23.06
N THR A 417 14.23 -0.76 22.46
CA THR A 417 13.42 0.06 21.54
C THR A 417 12.32 0.82 22.28
N ALA A 418 12.03 2.04 21.81
CA ALA A 418 10.96 2.88 22.30
C ALA A 418 10.33 3.62 21.12
N PHE A 419 9.00 3.57 21.05
CA PHE A 419 8.18 4.32 20.10
C PHE A 419 7.41 5.38 20.88
N ASN A 420 7.36 6.59 20.34
CA ASN A 420 6.60 7.72 20.90
C ASN A 420 5.74 8.41 19.85
N ASP A 421 5.93 8.08 18.57
CA ASP A 421 5.08 8.48 17.45
C ASP A 421 5.11 7.41 16.33
N GLY A 422 4.45 7.68 15.20
CA GLY A 422 4.53 6.84 14.00
C GLY A 422 5.55 7.30 12.95
N SER A 423 5.94 8.57 12.99
CA SER A 423 6.70 9.23 11.93
C SER A 423 8.22 9.28 12.17
N GLY A 424 8.67 9.14 13.41
CA GLY A 424 10.05 9.37 13.83
C GLY A 424 10.41 10.84 13.98
N LEU A 425 9.44 11.73 14.20
CA LEU A 425 9.69 13.15 14.48
C LEU A 425 10.00 13.37 15.96
N ASN A 426 9.50 12.51 16.84
CA ASN A 426 9.75 12.53 18.26
C ASN A 426 11.19 12.06 18.54
N ARG A 427 11.98 12.96 19.14
CA ARG A 427 13.39 12.68 19.49
C ARG A 427 13.55 11.62 20.57
N ASP A 428 12.50 11.29 21.31
CA ASP A 428 12.51 10.25 22.32
C ASP A 428 12.38 8.85 21.74
N ASP A 429 12.12 8.72 20.43
CA ASP A 429 12.16 7.43 19.74
C ASP A 429 13.55 6.80 19.85
N ARG A 430 13.58 5.48 20.03
CA ARG A 430 14.80 4.68 20.11
C ARG A 430 14.59 3.41 19.30
N LEU A 431 15.36 3.23 18.22
CA LEU A 431 15.41 1.97 17.48
C LEU A 431 16.86 1.49 17.36
N THR A 432 17.00 0.19 17.12
CA THR A 432 18.29 -0.46 16.94
C THR A 432 18.50 -0.82 15.46
N ALA A 433 19.75 -0.92 15.02
CA ALA A 433 20.06 -1.40 13.67
C ALA A 433 19.59 -2.85 13.48
N ASP A 434 19.59 -3.65 14.55
CA ASP A 434 19.04 -5.01 14.54
C ASP A 434 17.54 -5.03 14.26
N LEU A 435 16.74 -4.17 14.92
CA LEU A 435 15.31 -4.09 14.64
C LEU A 435 15.05 -3.65 13.19
N LEU A 436 15.73 -2.61 12.71
CA LEU A 436 15.51 -2.09 11.36
C LEU A 436 15.83 -3.15 10.29
N THR A 437 16.92 -3.89 10.43
CA THR A 437 17.23 -4.99 9.50
C THR A 437 16.27 -6.18 9.67
N ALA A 438 15.87 -6.52 10.89
CA ALA A 438 14.88 -7.57 11.13
C ALA A 438 13.51 -7.26 10.50
N LEU A 439 13.08 -6.00 10.52
CA LEU A 439 11.85 -5.55 9.84
C LEU A 439 11.91 -5.79 8.33
N LEU A 440 13.05 -5.46 7.71
CA LEU A 440 13.28 -5.63 6.27
C LEU A 440 13.37 -7.11 5.87
N VAL A 441 14.05 -7.92 6.69
CA VAL A 441 14.09 -9.38 6.52
C VAL A 441 12.68 -9.96 6.63
N LYS A 442 11.89 -9.52 7.63
CA LYS A 442 10.51 -9.96 7.81
C LYS A 442 9.61 -9.60 6.62
N ALA A 443 9.80 -8.42 6.03
CA ALA A 443 9.10 -8.00 4.82
C ALA A 443 9.54 -8.76 3.55
N GLY A 444 10.73 -9.35 3.56
CA GLY A 444 11.24 -10.22 2.49
C GLY A 444 10.88 -11.69 2.65
N ASP A 445 10.37 -12.09 3.81
CA ASP A 445 10.00 -13.47 4.12
C ASP A 445 8.80 -13.95 3.26
N PRO A 446 8.93 -15.03 2.46
CA PRO A 446 7.82 -15.58 1.69
C PRO A 446 6.61 -16.01 2.54
N ALA A 447 6.78 -16.23 3.85
CA ALA A 447 5.68 -16.51 4.77
C ALA A 447 4.85 -15.26 5.13
N HIS A 448 5.33 -14.06 4.79
CA HIS A 448 4.70 -12.78 5.09
C HIS A 448 4.51 -11.90 3.83
N PRO A 449 3.85 -12.39 2.78
CA PRO A 449 3.65 -11.63 1.55
C PRO A 449 2.84 -10.34 1.76
N GLU A 450 2.05 -10.26 2.83
CA GLU A 450 1.31 -9.07 3.24
C GLU A 450 2.22 -7.88 3.61
N LEU A 451 3.49 -8.14 3.97
CA LEU A 451 4.48 -7.12 4.35
C LEU A 451 5.32 -6.62 3.17
N ARG A 452 5.20 -7.23 1.99
CA ARG A 452 5.96 -6.85 0.78
C ARG A 452 5.92 -5.35 0.44
N PRO A 453 4.79 -4.62 0.65
CA PRO A 453 4.73 -3.18 0.41
C PRO A 453 5.79 -2.35 1.15
N VAL A 454 6.34 -2.87 2.25
CA VAL A 454 7.45 -2.24 2.97
C VAL A 454 8.71 -2.15 2.11
N LEU A 455 8.99 -3.17 1.28
CA LEU A 455 10.16 -3.20 0.40
C LEU A 455 9.93 -2.44 -0.92
N THR A 456 8.75 -2.57 -1.50
CA THR A 456 8.39 -1.89 -2.76
C THR A 456 8.18 -0.39 -2.57
N GLY A 457 7.80 0.04 -1.36
CA GLY A 457 7.67 1.43 -0.99
C GLY A 457 8.97 2.16 -0.67
N LEU A 458 10.11 1.47 -0.60
CA LEU A 458 11.39 2.14 -0.32
C LEU A 458 11.81 3.02 -1.51
N PRO A 459 12.21 4.29 -1.28
CA PRO A 459 12.82 5.15 -2.30
C PRO A 459 13.96 4.45 -3.03
N ILE A 460 14.02 4.61 -4.35
CA ILE A 460 15.04 4.02 -5.21
C ILE A 460 16.11 5.07 -5.51
N ALA A 461 17.37 4.73 -5.22
CA ALA A 461 18.53 5.59 -5.46
C ALA A 461 18.55 6.17 -6.88
N ALA A 462 18.60 7.50 -7.00
CA ALA A 462 18.55 8.28 -8.25
C ALA A 462 17.23 8.24 -9.06
N PHE A 463 16.16 7.64 -8.54
CA PHE A 463 14.91 7.48 -9.30
C PHE A 463 13.65 7.99 -8.60
N THR A 464 13.47 7.68 -7.30
CA THR A 464 12.19 7.96 -6.63
C THR A 464 12.36 8.51 -5.23
N GLY A 465 11.33 9.21 -4.77
CA GLY A 465 11.20 9.65 -3.38
C GLY A 465 12.37 10.49 -2.89
N THR A 466 12.71 10.31 -1.62
CA THR A 466 13.79 11.05 -0.95
C THR A 466 15.21 10.71 -1.42
N LEU A 467 15.36 9.79 -2.39
CA LEU A 467 16.64 9.46 -3.01
C LEU A 467 16.77 9.94 -4.46
N THR A 468 15.77 10.65 -5.01
CA THR A 468 15.76 11.09 -6.42
C THR A 468 17.00 11.91 -6.79
N THR A 469 17.52 12.73 -5.88
CA THR A 469 18.68 13.60 -6.11
C THR A 469 19.99 13.04 -5.55
N ARG A 470 19.97 11.84 -4.96
CA ARG A 470 21.15 11.16 -4.38
C ARG A 470 21.62 10.06 -5.33
N TYR A 471 22.90 9.68 -5.28
CA TYR A 471 23.51 8.65 -6.14
C TYR A 471 23.47 8.94 -7.65
N THR A 472 23.47 10.22 -8.04
CA THR A 472 23.41 10.63 -9.46
C THR A 472 24.75 10.53 -10.19
N ASP A 473 25.83 10.38 -9.43
CA ASP A 473 27.23 10.39 -9.83
C ASP A 473 27.78 8.99 -10.17
N ALA A 474 27.11 8.24 -11.05
CA ALA A 474 27.57 6.95 -11.60
C ALA A 474 28.20 5.96 -10.56
N THR A 475 27.74 6.02 -9.31
CA THR A 475 28.31 5.33 -8.14
C THR A 475 28.11 3.81 -8.16
N GLY A 476 27.47 3.27 -9.19
CA GLY A 476 27.09 1.85 -9.26
C GLY A 476 25.90 1.48 -8.35
N ALA A 477 25.43 2.41 -7.50
CA ALA A 477 24.32 2.20 -6.57
C ALA A 477 22.95 2.72 -7.07
N ALA A 478 22.94 3.51 -8.14
CA ALA A 478 21.72 3.99 -8.79
C ALA A 478 20.82 2.80 -9.22
N GLY A 479 19.56 2.83 -8.81
CA GLY A 479 18.59 1.77 -9.11
C GLY A 479 18.71 0.48 -8.29
N VAL A 480 19.85 0.24 -7.62
CA VAL A 480 20.08 -0.99 -6.84
C VAL A 480 19.93 -0.78 -5.33
N VAL A 481 20.27 0.40 -4.81
CA VAL A 481 19.95 0.77 -3.42
C VAL A 481 18.50 1.23 -3.35
N ARG A 482 17.73 0.63 -2.43
CA ARG A 482 16.37 1.05 -2.08
C ARG A 482 16.29 1.26 -0.59
N ALA A 483 16.08 2.49 -0.13
CA ALA A 483 16.20 2.77 1.30
C ALA A 483 15.34 3.91 1.79
N LYS A 484 14.84 3.75 3.02
CA LYS A 484 14.19 4.82 3.77
C LYS A 484 15.27 5.71 4.38
N THR A 485 15.18 7.00 4.09
CA THR A 485 15.98 8.04 4.72
C THR A 485 15.40 8.48 6.06
N GLY A 486 16.23 8.92 6.98
CA GLY A 486 15.83 9.67 8.16
C GLY A 486 16.79 10.81 8.45
N THR A 487 16.24 11.98 8.78
CA THR A 487 17.01 13.18 9.06
C THR A 487 16.30 14.04 10.08
N LEU A 488 17.00 14.38 11.17
CA LEU A 488 16.68 15.45 12.12
C LEU A 488 17.97 16.22 12.40
N THR A 489 17.91 17.38 13.05
CA THR A 489 19.15 18.07 13.50
C THR A 489 19.96 17.14 14.41
N GLY A 490 21.18 16.79 13.98
CA GLY A 490 22.08 15.88 14.70
C GLY A 490 21.80 14.40 14.52
N VAL A 491 20.90 14.00 13.63
CA VAL A 491 20.53 12.59 13.41
C VAL A 491 20.40 12.31 11.91
N ASN A 492 21.12 11.31 11.42
CA ASN A 492 21.07 10.85 10.04
C ASN A 492 20.99 9.32 10.01
N THR A 493 19.98 8.78 9.32
CA THR A 493 19.76 7.34 9.24
C THR A 493 19.40 6.92 7.82
N LEU A 494 19.79 5.70 7.46
CA LEU A 494 19.49 5.08 6.18
C LEU A 494 19.30 3.58 6.40
N ALA A 495 18.11 3.06 6.10
CA ALA A 495 17.81 1.64 6.23
C ALA A 495 17.05 1.14 5.01
N GLY A 496 17.46 0.00 4.48
CA GLY A 496 16.88 -0.51 3.24
C GLY A 496 17.55 -1.77 2.72
N THR A 497 17.40 -1.99 1.42
CA THR A 497 17.93 -3.15 0.73
C THR A 497 18.89 -2.76 -0.40
N VAL A 498 19.83 -3.64 -0.68
CA VAL A 498 20.73 -3.54 -1.81
C VAL A 498 20.97 -4.92 -2.39
N VAL A 499 21.09 -4.99 -3.71
CA VAL A 499 21.55 -6.21 -4.40
C VAL A 499 23.04 -6.06 -4.63
N ASP A 500 23.82 -7.00 -4.12
CA ASP A 500 25.28 -7.00 -4.26
C ASP A 500 25.72 -7.48 -5.66
N LYS A 501 27.04 -7.49 -5.94
CA LYS A 501 27.56 -7.86 -7.26
C LYS A 501 27.28 -9.32 -7.65
N ASP A 502 27.07 -10.18 -6.66
CA ASP A 502 26.81 -11.61 -6.83
C ASP A 502 25.31 -11.93 -6.91
N GLY A 503 24.46 -10.89 -6.85
CA GLY A 503 23.00 -11.00 -6.92
C GLY A 503 22.32 -11.31 -5.60
N GLN A 504 23.04 -11.21 -4.48
CA GLN A 504 22.51 -11.45 -3.14
C GLN A 504 21.73 -10.22 -2.66
N LEU A 505 20.51 -10.44 -2.15
CA LEU A 505 19.69 -9.37 -1.59
C LEU A 505 20.03 -9.18 -0.10
N LEU A 506 20.61 -8.03 0.22
CA LEU A 506 21.02 -7.66 1.57
C LEU A 506 20.06 -6.61 2.14
N ALA A 507 19.71 -6.75 3.41
CA ALA A 507 19.14 -5.69 4.23
C ALA A 507 20.25 -4.98 5.00
N PHE A 508 20.17 -3.67 5.10
CA PHE A 508 21.10 -2.87 5.89
C PHE A 508 20.36 -1.81 6.71
N ALA A 509 20.97 -1.42 7.83
CA ALA A 509 20.56 -0.25 8.60
C ALA A 509 21.81 0.46 9.12
N PHE A 510 21.93 1.74 8.80
CA PHE A 510 23.00 2.62 9.26
C PHE A 510 22.38 3.80 9.99
N MET A 511 22.83 4.01 11.22
CA MET A 511 22.30 5.07 12.08
C MET A 511 23.44 5.89 12.63
N ALA A 512 23.33 7.21 12.54
CA ALA A 512 24.29 8.18 13.03
C ALA A 512 23.58 9.23 13.89
N SER A 513 24.18 9.55 15.03
CA SER A 513 23.76 10.59 15.96
C SER A 513 24.93 11.53 16.24
N ASP A 514 24.61 12.72 16.76
CA ASP A 514 25.58 13.77 17.02
C ASP A 514 26.28 14.24 15.73
N THR A 515 25.58 14.17 14.59
CA THR A 515 26.08 14.67 13.29
C THR A 515 26.08 16.20 13.26
N THR A 516 27.14 16.79 12.71
CA THR A 516 27.30 18.25 12.67
C THR A 516 26.94 18.85 11.33
N ASN A 517 27.03 18.07 10.24
CA ASN A 517 26.67 18.48 8.89
C ASN A 517 25.76 17.42 8.25
N THR A 518 24.50 17.79 8.03
CA THR A 518 23.47 16.90 7.47
C THR A 518 23.83 16.33 6.10
N LEU A 519 24.40 17.16 5.20
CA LEU A 519 24.68 16.75 3.83
C LEU A 519 25.88 15.81 3.76
N GLU A 520 26.94 16.11 4.51
CA GLU A 520 28.11 15.24 4.62
C GLU A 520 27.75 13.90 5.26
N ALA A 521 26.95 13.90 6.33
CA ALA A 521 26.47 12.67 6.95
C ALA A 521 25.61 11.83 5.99
N GLN A 522 24.73 12.46 5.20
CA GLN A 522 23.95 11.76 4.17
C GLN A 522 24.86 11.14 3.10
N ALA A 523 25.87 11.88 2.63
CA ALA A 523 26.84 11.38 1.66
C ALA A 523 27.66 10.20 2.22
N ALA A 524 28.11 10.28 3.47
CA ALA A 524 28.84 9.19 4.13
C ALA A 524 27.99 7.92 4.26
N LEU A 525 26.71 8.05 4.63
CA LEU A 525 25.76 6.92 4.64
C LEU A 525 25.55 6.35 3.24
N ASP A 526 25.50 7.21 2.21
CA ASP A 526 25.35 6.79 0.82
C ASP A 526 26.57 6.05 0.29
N HIS A 527 27.77 6.51 0.61
CA HIS A 527 29.01 5.82 0.27
C HIS A 527 29.06 4.45 0.95
N THR A 528 28.62 4.36 2.20
CA THR A 528 28.54 3.09 2.94
C THR A 528 27.55 2.11 2.29
N ALA A 529 26.36 2.58 1.89
CA ALA A 529 25.39 1.75 1.18
C ALA A 529 25.85 1.38 -0.24
N THR A 530 26.54 2.29 -0.93
CA THR A 530 27.13 2.06 -2.25
C THR A 530 28.17 0.95 -2.19
N ALA A 531 29.01 0.95 -1.16
CA ALA A 531 30.04 -0.07 -1.00
C ALA A 531 29.45 -1.48 -0.93
N LEU A 532 28.28 -1.66 -0.32
CA LEU A 532 27.56 -2.93 -0.30
C LEU A 532 27.17 -3.43 -1.70
N ALA A 533 26.76 -2.53 -2.62
CA ALA A 533 26.42 -2.90 -3.99
C ALA A 533 27.65 -3.43 -4.76
N ALA A 534 28.84 -2.94 -4.42
CA ALA A 534 30.10 -3.36 -5.00
C ALA A 534 30.71 -4.59 -4.30
N CYS A 535 30.24 -4.95 -3.11
CA CYS A 535 30.73 -6.12 -2.37
C CYS A 535 30.31 -7.43 -3.05
N GLY A 536 31.16 -8.43 -2.90
CA GLY A 536 30.85 -9.84 -3.16
C GLY A 536 32.12 -10.68 -3.04
N CYS A 537 32.02 -11.99 -3.23
CA CYS A 537 33.18 -12.87 -3.15
C CYS A 537 34.17 -12.62 -4.28
N SER A 538 35.35 -12.13 -3.90
CA SER A 538 36.60 -12.37 -4.61
C SER A 538 37.63 -12.84 -3.61
#